data_AF-A0A4S4MYL4-F1
#
_entry.id   AF-A0A4S4MYL4-F1
#
_cell.length_a   1.000
_cell.length_b   1.000
_cell.length_c   1.000
_cell.angle_alpha   90.00
_cell.angle_beta   90.00
_cell.angle_gamma   90.00
#
_symmetry.space_group_name_H-M   'P 1'
#
loop_
_entity.id
_entity.type
_entity.pdbx_description
1 polymer ?
#
loop_
_entity_poly.entity_id
_entity_poly.type
_entity_poly.pdbx_seq_one_letter_code
_entity_poly.pdbx_strand_id
1 'polypeptide(L)' 'MELGATTTAKLEPFLLMSKSAKGAAAAKLVQDATSAPGVFVFSELLELPNIQEASNIQMVFLHILTT' A
#
# COMPACT_ATOMS: atom_id res chain seq x y z
N MET A 1 13.24 -23.31 -3.64
CA MET A 1 12.61 -22.34 -2.72
C MET A 1 11.84 -21.34 -3.57
N GLU A 2 10.52 -21.51 -3.72
CA GLU A 2 9.67 -20.69 -4.60
C GLU A 2 8.78 -19.72 -3.80
N LEU A 3 9.31 -19.17 -2.70
CA LEU A 3 8.53 -18.31 -1.81
C LEU A 3 8.26 -16.92 -2.43
N GLY A 4 9.10 -16.47 -3.38
CA GLY A 4 8.96 -15.16 -4.03
C GLY A 4 7.86 -15.08 -5.10
N ALA A 5 7.62 -16.19 -5.81
CA ALA A 5 6.64 -16.21 -6.92
C ALA A 5 5.19 -16.08 -6.42
N THR A 6 4.89 -16.65 -5.25
CA THR A 6 3.54 -16.59 -4.66
C THR A 6 3.26 -15.21 -4.06
N THR A 7 4.24 -14.57 -3.42
CA THR A 7 4.11 -13.20 -2.91
C THR A 7 3.80 -12.20 -4.03
N THR A 8 4.53 -12.26 -5.15
CA THR A 8 4.29 -11.37 -6.31
C THR A 8 2.90 -11.60 -6.90
N ALA A 9 2.49 -12.85 -7.13
CA ALA A 9 1.17 -13.16 -7.66
C ALA A 9 0.00 -12.68 -6.76
N LYS A 10 0.23 -12.61 -5.45
CA LYS A 10 -0.74 -12.04 -4.49
C LYS A 10 -0.70 -10.51 -4.48
N LEU A 11 0.43 -9.89 -4.83
CA LEU A 11 0.64 -8.44 -4.88
C LEU A 11 0.19 -7.77 -6.16
N GLU A 12 0.25 -8.48 -7.30
CA GLU A 12 -0.22 -8.00 -8.60
C GLU A 12 -1.58 -7.28 -8.56
N PRO A 13 -2.65 -7.82 -7.94
CA PRO A 13 -3.93 -7.11 -7.86
C PRO A 13 -3.85 -5.80 -7.06
N PHE A 14 -3.05 -5.75 -5.99
CA PHE A 14 -2.82 -4.52 -5.22
C PHE A 14 -2.03 -3.48 -6.01
N LEU A 15 -1.00 -3.92 -6.75
CA LEU A 15 -0.24 -3.06 -7.67
C LEU A 15 -1.14 -2.48 -8.76
N LEU A 16 -2.06 -3.27 -9.32
CA LEU A 16 -3.01 -2.78 -10.31
C LEU A 16 -3.98 -1.76 -9.71
N MET A 17 -4.57 -2.05 -8.56
CA MET A 17 -5.49 -1.14 -7.88
C MET A 17 -4.81 0.16 -7.44
N SER A 18 -3.54 0.09 -7.02
CA SER A 18 -2.79 1.24 -6.53
C SER A 18 -2.46 2.26 -7.62
N LYS A 19 -2.48 1.88 -8.92
CA LYS A 19 -2.40 2.83 -10.04
C LYS A 19 -3.57 3.82 -10.06
N SER A 20 -4.75 3.40 -9.60
CA SER A 20 -5.97 4.23 -9.59
C SER A 20 -6.38 4.68 -8.18
N ALA A 21 -5.85 4.05 -7.13
CA ALA A 21 -6.12 4.42 -5.75
C ALA A 21 -5.42 5.74 -5.38
N LYS A 22 -6.14 6.66 -4.73
CA LYS A 22 -5.61 7.95 -4.25
C LYS A 22 -6.15 8.27 -2.86
N GLY A 23 -5.37 9.02 -2.07
CA GLY A 23 -5.77 9.46 -0.73
C GLY A 23 -6.22 8.29 0.16
N ALA A 24 -7.46 8.37 0.68
CA ALA A 24 -8.02 7.34 1.56
C ALA A 24 -8.08 5.94 0.93
N ALA A 25 -8.28 5.84 -0.40
CA ALA A 25 -8.32 4.56 -1.09
C ALA A 25 -6.94 3.89 -1.11
N ALA A 26 -5.86 4.67 -1.25
CA ALA A 26 -4.50 4.16 -1.20
C ALA A 26 -4.12 3.70 0.23
N ALA A 27 -4.52 4.44 1.26
CA ALA A 27 -4.33 4.02 2.66
C ALA A 27 -5.07 2.72 3.02
N LYS A 28 -6.29 2.54 2.47
CA LYS A 28 -7.06 1.30 2.58
C LYS A 28 -6.35 0.14 1.88
N LEU A 29 -5.84 0.38 0.68
CA LEU A 29 -5.13 -0.62 -0.12
C LEU A 29 -3.85 -1.12 0.57
N VAL A 30 -3.08 -0.22 1.19
CA VAL A 30 -1.91 -0.63 2.01
C VAL A 30 -2.34 -1.52 3.17
N GLN A 31 -3.41 -1.18 3.88
CA GLN A 31 -3.94 -2.01 4.98
C GLN A 31 -4.40 -3.39 4.50
N ASP A 32 -5.11 -3.46 3.38
CA ASP A 32 -5.54 -4.73 2.79
C ASP A 32 -4.32 -5.57 2.34
N ALA A 33 -3.31 -4.95 1.72
CA ALA A 33 -2.10 -5.64 1.30
C ALA A 33 -1.30 -6.17 2.49
N THR A 34 -1.11 -5.38 3.56
CA THR A 34 -0.38 -5.82 4.76
C THR A 34 -1.16 -6.82 5.62
N SER A 35 -2.49 -6.81 5.51
CA SER A 35 -3.36 -7.80 6.17
C SER A 35 -3.47 -9.10 5.36
N ALA A 36 -3.02 -9.13 4.11
CA ALA A 36 -3.11 -10.31 3.25
C ALA A 36 -2.10 -11.39 3.69
N PRO A 37 -2.56 -12.59 4.10
CA PRO A 37 -1.66 -13.66 4.51
C PRO A 37 -0.84 -14.17 3.33
N GLY A 38 0.46 -14.34 3.55
CA GLY A 38 1.39 -14.82 2.51
C GLY A 38 2.01 -13.69 1.67
N VAL A 39 1.74 -12.42 1.98
CA VAL A 39 2.41 -11.26 1.39
C VAL A 39 3.40 -10.68 2.40
N PHE A 40 4.70 -10.70 2.09
CA PHE A 40 5.74 -10.25 3.03
C PHE A 40 6.69 -9.21 2.41
N VAL A 41 6.54 -8.91 1.12
CA VAL A 41 7.45 -8.02 0.39
C VAL A 41 6.62 -6.91 -0.23
N PHE A 42 6.66 -5.70 0.31
CA PHE A 42 5.81 -4.58 -0.14
C PHE A 42 6.58 -3.46 -0.85
N SER A 43 7.85 -3.69 -1.16
CA SER A 43 8.75 -2.66 -1.70
C SER A 43 8.19 -2.04 -2.99
N GLU A 44 7.80 -2.85 -3.97
CA GLU A 44 7.23 -2.35 -5.23
C GLU A 44 5.94 -1.55 -5.03
N LEU A 45 5.11 -1.94 -4.05
CA LEU A 45 3.87 -1.20 -3.74
C LEU A 45 4.21 0.15 -3.10
N LEU A 46 5.20 0.19 -2.22
CA LEU A 46 5.63 1.41 -1.52
C LEU A 46 6.33 2.41 -2.45
N GLU A 47 6.99 1.93 -3.50
CA GLU A 47 7.63 2.76 -4.52
C GLU A 47 6.63 3.52 -5.41
N LEU A 48 5.33 3.21 -5.32
CA LEU A 48 4.31 3.89 -6.11
C LEU A 48 3.97 5.26 -5.51
N PRO A 49 3.95 6.33 -6.34
CA PRO A 49 3.72 7.70 -5.86
C PRO A 49 2.36 7.87 -5.17
N ASN A 50 1.33 7.16 -5.65
CA ASN A 50 0.00 7.17 -5.03
C ASN A 50 0.01 6.68 -3.56
N ILE A 51 0.89 5.73 -3.24
CA ILE A 51 1.03 5.18 -1.89
C ILE A 51 1.84 6.14 -1.01
N GLN A 52 2.91 6.73 -1.55
CA GLN A 52 3.70 7.74 -0.84
C GLN A 52 2.88 9.01 -0.52
N GLU A 53 2.06 9.48 -1.46
CA GLU A 53 1.15 10.61 -1.22
C GLU A 53 0.13 10.31 -0.12
N ALA A 54 -0.44 9.10 -0.09
CA ALA A 54 -1.42 8.71 0.93
C ALA A 54 -0.82 8.74 2.35
N SER A 55 0.41 8.26 2.52
CA SER A 55 1.15 8.36 3.79
C SER A 55 1.37 9.81 4.22
N ASN A 56 1.67 10.71 3.28
CA ASN A 56 1.86 12.12 3.57
C ASN A 56 0.56 12.76 4.07
N ILE A 57 -0.57 12.46 3.41
CA ILE A 57 -1.89 13.00 3.80
C ILE A 57 -2.29 12.54 5.20
N GLN A 58 -2.07 11.27 5.56
CA GLN A 58 -2.38 10.77 6.91
C GLN A 58 -1.53 11.46 7.99
N MET A 59 -0.24 11.66 7.73
CA MET A 59 0.67 12.33 8.67
C MET A 59 0.25 13.79 8.89
N VAL A 60 -0.03 14.51 7.80
CA VAL A 60 -0.48 15.91 7.87
C VAL A 60 -1.81 15.99 8.61
N PHE A 61 -2.78 15.15 8.28
CA PHE A 61 -4.09 15.14 8.93
C PHE A 61 -4.01 14.88 10.44
N LEU A 62 -3.14 13.95 10.87
CA LEU A 62 -2.91 13.72 12.29
C LEU A 62 -2.33 14.98 12.94
N HIS A 63 -1.32 15.60 12.34
CA HIS A 63 -0.68 16.82 12.86
C HIS A 63 -1.66 18.00 13.05
N ILE A 64 -2.62 18.19 12.15
CA ILE A 64 -3.59 19.30 12.28
C ILE A 64 -4.63 19.05 13.37
N LEU A 65 -4.91 17.78 13.71
CA LEU A 65 -5.88 17.43 14.75
C LEU A 65 -5.29 17.45 16.17
N THR A 66 -3.95 17.49 16.32
CA THR A 66 -3.28 17.53 17.63
C THR A 66 -2.80 18.92 18.05
N THR A 67 -3.00 19.95 17.22
CA THR A 67 -2.58 21.35 17.46
C THR A 67 -3.81 22.22 17.69
#